data_AF-A2IA74-F1
#
_entry.id   AF-A2IA74-F1
#
_cell.length_a   1.000
_cell.length_b   1.000
_cell.length_c   1.000
_cell.angle_alpha   90.00
_cell.angle_beta   90.00
_cell.angle_gamma   90.00
#
_symmetry.space_group_name_H-M   'P 1'
#
loop_
_entity.id
_entity.type
_entity.pdbx_description
1 polymer ?
#
loop_
_entity_poly.entity_id
_entity_poly.type
_entity_poly.pdbx_seq_one_letter_code
_entity_poly.pdbx_strand_id
1 'polypeptide(L)'
;MRLLFAYTLILALLQITFAATANLKCQKDNVGDYFIPNGCQDDPTGSNCENLCKSLCTKVKNPFGICGVKEIKVDPKHCVCIEIGD
;
A
#
# COMPACT_ATOMS: atom_id res chain seq x y z
N MET A 1 -14.94 -32.97 -20.33
CA MET A 1 -15.38 -31.57 -20.11
C MET A 1 -15.46 -31.12 -18.64
N ARG A 2 -15.56 -32.03 -17.63
CA ARG A 2 -15.61 -31.62 -16.20
C ARG A 2 -14.27 -31.09 -15.64
N LEU A 3 -13.14 -31.53 -16.18
CA LEU A 3 -11.80 -31.11 -15.75
C LEU A 3 -11.46 -29.64 -16.10
N LEU A 4 -12.05 -29.09 -17.17
CA LEU A 4 -11.83 -27.69 -17.57
C LEU A 4 -12.45 -26.70 -16.58
N PHE A 5 -13.61 -27.05 -16.00
CA PHE A 5 -14.30 -26.21 -15.02
C PHE A 5 -13.54 -26.10 -13.69
N ALA A 6 -12.83 -27.15 -13.28
CA ALA A 6 -12.01 -27.09 -12.06
C ALA A 6 -10.82 -26.13 -12.23
N TYR A 7 -10.17 -26.14 -13.41
CA TYR A 7 -9.05 -25.26 -13.71
C TYR A 7 -9.48 -23.78 -13.78
N THR A 8 -10.63 -23.46 -14.36
CA THR A 8 -11.13 -22.07 -14.42
C THR A 8 -11.50 -21.53 -13.04
N LEU A 9 -12.04 -22.36 -12.15
CA LEU A 9 -12.35 -21.98 -10.76
C LEU A 9 -11.09 -21.67 -9.95
N ILE A 10 -10.03 -22.47 -10.10
CA ILE A 10 -8.74 -22.24 -9.43
C ILE A 10 -8.08 -20.96 -9.96
N LEU A 11 -8.11 -20.74 -11.28
CA LEU A 11 -7.60 -19.51 -11.89
C LEU A 11 -8.35 -18.26 -11.42
N ALA A 12 -9.68 -18.33 -11.28
CA ALA A 12 -10.49 -17.23 -10.78
C ALA A 12 -10.18 -16.92 -9.30
N LEU A 13 -10.03 -17.95 -8.46
CA LEU A 13 -9.64 -17.78 -7.06
C LEU A 13 -8.24 -17.18 -6.90
N LEU A 14 -7.28 -17.58 -7.75
CA LEU A 14 -5.95 -16.98 -7.78
C LEU A 14 -6.04 -15.48 -8.10
N GLN A 15 -6.83 -15.07 -9.09
CA GLN A 15 -6.94 -13.66 -9.48
C GLN A 15 -7.49 -12.76 -8.35
N ILE A 16 -8.37 -13.30 -7.50
CA ILE A 16 -8.95 -12.55 -6.37
C ILE A 16 -7.91 -12.27 -5.29
N THR A 17 -6.99 -13.21 -5.02
CA THR A 17 -5.96 -13.03 -3.99
C THR A 17 -4.89 -12.03 -4.43
N PHE A 18 -4.51 -12.02 -5.72
CA PHE A 18 -3.57 -11.01 -6.24
C PHE A 18 -4.17 -9.59 -6.23
N ALA A 19 -5.48 -9.42 -6.38
CA ALA A 19 -6.11 -8.09 -6.36
C ALA A 19 -6.05 -7.42 -4.98
N ALA A 20 -6.10 -8.20 -3.91
CA ALA A 20 -6.00 -7.68 -2.53
C ALA A 20 -4.57 -7.20 -2.21
N THR A 21 -3.55 -7.91 -2.69
CA THR A 21 -2.13 -7.55 -2.48
C THR A 21 -1.57 -6.57 -3.52
N ALA A 22 -2.21 -6.43 -4.69
CA ALA A 22 -1.69 -5.65 -5.82
C ALA A 22 -1.69 -4.13 -5.65
N ASN A 23 -2.35 -3.59 -4.61
CA ASN A 23 -2.50 -2.15 -4.45
C ASN A 23 -1.45 -1.49 -3.54
N LEU A 24 -0.57 -2.25 -2.88
CA LEU A 24 0.53 -1.70 -2.10
C LEU A 24 1.66 -1.27 -3.05
N LYS A 25 1.54 -0.06 -3.58
CA LYS A 25 2.59 0.60 -4.37
C LYS A 25 2.82 2.01 -3.87
N CYS A 26 4.06 2.45 -3.89
CA CYS A 26 4.37 3.85 -3.65
C CYS A 26 3.83 4.69 -4.81
N GLN A 27 2.88 5.57 -4.51
CA GLN A 27 2.34 6.57 -5.42
C GLN A 27 2.82 7.95 -4.99
N LYS A 28 2.89 8.87 -5.96
CA LYS A 28 3.21 10.28 -5.72
C LYS A 28 1.96 11.07 -5.99
N ASP A 29 1.54 11.91 -5.05
CA ASP A 29 0.38 12.77 -5.23
C ASP A 29 0.71 13.99 -6.09
N ASN A 30 -0.29 14.84 -6.30
CA ASN A 30 -0.18 16.03 -7.15
C ASN A 30 0.61 17.17 -6.48
N VAL A 31 0.82 17.13 -5.16
CA VAL A 31 1.61 18.14 -4.42
C VAL A 31 3.06 17.72 -4.24
N GLY A 32 3.38 16.47 -4.54
CA GLY A 32 4.73 15.93 -4.57
C GLY A 32 5.04 14.94 -3.47
N ASP A 33 4.07 14.63 -2.61
CA ASP A 33 4.21 13.72 -1.49
C ASP A 33 4.04 12.27 -1.92
N TYR A 34 4.76 11.36 -1.26
CA TYR A 34 4.68 9.93 -1.55
C TYR A 34 3.73 9.26 -0.55
N PHE A 35 2.89 8.36 -1.04
CA PHE A 35 1.97 7.61 -0.20
C PHE A 35 1.71 6.21 -0.78
N ILE A 36 1.30 5.28 0.08
CA ILE A 36 0.99 3.90 -0.24
C ILE A 36 -0.50 3.70 0.08
N PRO A 37 -1.36 3.57 -0.94
CA PRO A 37 -2.78 3.35 -0.70
C PRO A 37 -2.98 2.01 0.02
N ASN A 38 -3.88 2.03 1.00
CA ASN A 38 -4.17 0.89 1.89
C ASN A 38 -2.97 0.37 2.71
N GLY A 39 -1.85 1.09 2.78
CA GLY A 39 -0.68 0.69 3.57
C GLY A 39 -0.93 0.62 5.09
N CYS A 40 -2.00 1.25 5.57
CA CYS A 40 -2.42 1.23 6.99
C CYS A 40 -3.76 0.54 7.20
N GLN A 41 -4.31 -0.14 6.20
CA GLN A 41 -5.64 -0.75 6.29
C GLN A 41 -5.71 -1.81 7.40
N ASP A 42 -4.68 -2.65 7.51
CA ASP A 42 -4.60 -3.74 8.49
C ASP A 42 -3.79 -3.38 9.75
N ASP A 43 -3.09 -2.24 9.73
CA ASP A 43 -2.31 -1.73 10.86
C ASP A 43 -2.53 -0.22 11.05
N PRO A 44 -3.55 0.17 11.83
CA PRO A 44 -3.86 1.58 12.09
C PRO A 44 -2.87 2.24 13.06
N THR A 45 -1.97 1.47 13.71
CA THR A 45 -0.93 2.03 14.58
C THR A 45 0.25 2.59 13.79
N GLY A 46 0.32 2.29 12.50
CA GLY A 46 1.37 2.78 11.60
C GLY A 46 2.73 2.13 11.79
N SER A 47 2.85 1.10 12.62
CA SER A 47 4.10 0.38 12.86
C SER A 47 4.67 -0.25 11.58
N ASN A 48 3.79 -0.70 10.67
CA ASN A 48 4.17 -1.24 9.38
C ASN A 48 4.32 -0.19 8.27
N CYS A 49 3.77 1.01 8.45
CA CYS A 49 3.81 2.06 7.43
C CYS A 49 5.24 2.50 7.13
N GLU A 50 6.07 2.70 8.16
CA GLU A 50 7.48 3.06 7.99
C GLU A 50 8.25 1.99 7.19
N ASN A 51 8.05 0.71 7.51
CA ASN A 51 8.69 -0.39 6.79
C ASN A 51 8.22 -0.47 5.33
N LEU A 52 6.93 -0.24 5.08
CA LEU A 52 6.36 -0.17 3.74
C LEU A 52 6.95 0.99 2.94
N CYS A 53 7.11 2.16 3.55
CA CYS A 53 7.76 3.30 2.91
C CYS A 53 9.23 3.00 2.55
N LYS A 54 10.00 2.41 3.46
CA LYS A 54 11.40 2.00 3.19
C LYS A 54 11.50 0.96 2.09
N SER A 55 10.54 0.04 2.01
CA SER A 55 10.55 -1.05 1.04
C SER A 55 10.04 -0.64 -0.35
N LEU A 56 8.97 0.16 -0.41
CA LEU A 56 8.25 0.48 -1.66
C LEU A 56 8.58 1.87 -2.21
N CYS A 57 8.94 2.83 -1.34
CA CYS A 57 9.25 4.22 -1.72
C CYS A 57 10.76 4.47 -1.74
N THR A 58 11.52 3.67 -2.50
CA THR A 58 13.00 3.76 -2.61
C THR A 58 13.52 5.10 -3.16
N LYS A 59 12.64 5.94 -3.70
CA LYS A 59 12.96 7.29 -4.20
C LYS A 59 13.03 8.34 -3.10
N VAL A 60 12.43 8.07 -1.94
CA VAL A 60 12.42 8.96 -0.77
C VAL A 60 13.63 8.61 0.08
N LYS A 61 14.49 9.58 0.39
CA LYS A 61 15.61 9.34 1.32
C LYS A 61 15.09 9.34 2.75
N ASN A 62 15.57 8.41 3.59
CA ASN A 62 15.13 8.27 4.99
C ASN A 62 13.60 8.44 5.18
N PRO A 63 12.78 7.63 4.49
CA PRO A 63 11.34 7.83 4.54
C PRO A 63 10.81 7.51 5.94
N PHE A 64 10.09 8.46 6.50
CA PHE A 64 9.27 8.27 7.69
C PHE A 64 7.84 7.98 7.26
N GLY A 65 7.32 6.84 7.69
CA GLY A 65 5.96 6.43 7.37
C GLY A 65 4.99 6.78 8.49
N ILE A 66 3.92 7.48 8.17
CA ILE A 66 2.80 7.71 9.08
C ILE A 66 1.48 7.39 8.40
N CYS A 67 0.54 6.78 9.12
CA CYS A 67 -0.80 6.61 8.57
C CYS A 67 -1.50 7.96 8.41
N GLY A 68 -2.33 8.08 7.38
CA GLY A 68 -3.13 9.28 7.17
C GLY A 68 -3.89 9.65 8.45
N VAL A 69 -3.85 10.92 8.81
CA VAL A 69 -4.72 11.47 9.86
C VAL A 69 -5.73 12.40 9.23
N LYS A 70 -6.95 12.44 9.76
CA LYS A 70 -8.02 13.31 9.23
C LYS A 70 -7.60 14.79 9.24
N GLU A 71 -6.71 15.17 10.16
CA GLU A 71 -6.16 16.51 10.29
C GLU A 71 -5.33 16.95 9.08
N ILE A 72 -4.67 16.01 8.39
CA ILE A 72 -3.90 16.28 7.16
C ILE A 72 -4.70 15.97 5.88
N LYS A 73 -6.02 15.70 5.98
CA LYS A 73 -6.91 15.36 4.86
C LYS A 73 -6.45 14.14 4.03
N VAL A 74 -5.67 13.25 4.62
CA VAL A 74 -5.29 11.97 3.99
C VAL A 74 -6.16 10.86 4.56
N ASP A 75 -6.58 9.93 3.71
CA ASP A 75 -7.37 8.76 4.16
C ASP A 75 -6.55 7.97 5.20
N PRO A 76 -7.11 7.67 6.39
CA PRO A 76 -6.41 6.93 7.43
C PRO A 76 -5.97 5.52 7.04
N LYS A 77 -6.53 4.96 5.96
CA LYS A 77 -6.07 3.68 5.39
C LYS A 77 -4.80 3.84 4.58
N HIS A 78 -4.44 5.03 4.15
CA HIS A 78 -3.24 5.28 3.37
C HIS A 78 -2.04 5.51 4.29
N CYS A 79 -0.89 5.05 3.85
CA CYS A 79 0.39 5.25 4.51
C CYS A 79 1.13 6.37 3.80
N VAL A 80 1.42 7.48 4.47
CA VAL A 80 2.16 8.63 3.92
C VAL A 80 3.64 8.46 4.21
N CYS A 81 4.47 8.66 3.20
CA CYS A 81 5.92 8.52 3.27
C CYS A 81 6.56 9.90 3.11
N ILE A 82 7.03 10.45 4.23
CA ILE A 82 7.63 11.78 4.31
C ILE A 82 9.14 11.63 4.29
N GLU A 83 9.82 12.43 3.46
CA GLU A 83 11.28 12.55 3.52
C GLU A 83 11.65 13.33 4.78
N ILE A 84 12.29 12.67 5.75
CA ILE A 84 12.92 13.36 6.88
C ILE A 84 14.41 13.43 6.55
N GLY A 85 14.83 14.60 6.06
CA GLY A 85 16.23 14.87 5.73
C GLY A 85 17.10 15.04 6.97
N ASP A 86 18.35 14.56 6.85
CA ASP A 86 19.50 14.82 7.72
C ASP A 86 19.70 16.30 8.06
#